data_AF-A0A7X9G441-F1
#
_entry.id   AF-A0A7X9G441-F1
#
_cell.length_a   1.000
_cell.length_b   1.000
_cell.length_c   1.000
_cell.angle_alpha   90.00
_cell.angle_beta   90.00
_cell.angle_gamma   90.00
#
_symmetry.space_group_name_H-M   'P 1'
#
loop_
_entity.id
_entity.type
_entity.pdbx_description
1 polymer ?
#
loop_
_entity_poly.entity_id
_entity_poly.type
_entity_poly.pdbx_seq_one_letter_code
_entity_poly.pdbx_strand_id
1 'polypeptide(L)'
;MSVATSQLHLIMLKEMSFDLSYRLRLAEDLFCEAATAVMAANTFDDFTWKQQASQKVHDYAQTLFVIHDDLIRIHDTQPIIFPREPADWVWEQPQPTAILTAFLERMQAVAEAMDAILCKRLDALTKEEQP
;
A
#
# COMPACT_ATOMS: atom_id res chain seq x y z
N MET A 1 11.85 -34.18 0.20
CA MET A 1 12.14 -33.11 -0.78
C MET A 1 13.66 -32.96 -0.88
N SER A 2 14.21 -32.78 -2.09
CA SER A 2 15.65 -32.57 -2.30
C SER A 2 16.09 -31.24 -1.66
N VAL A 3 17.28 -31.20 -1.06
CA VAL A 3 17.89 -29.98 -0.47
C VAL A 3 17.93 -28.82 -1.49
N ALA A 4 18.17 -29.13 -2.77
CA ALA A 4 18.18 -28.15 -3.85
C ALA A 4 16.80 -27.52 -4.11
N THR A 5 15.72 -28.28 -3.93
CA THR A 5 14.34 -27.76 -4.06
C THR A 5 14.00 -26.82 -2.91
N SER A 6 14.54 -27.07 -1.71
CA SER A 6 14.37 -26.21 -0.54
C SER A 6 15.12 -24.87 -0.70
N GLN A 7 16.34 -24.88 -1.23
CA GLN A 7 17.12 -23.67 -1.46
C GLN A 7 16.53 -22.78 -2.55
N LEU A 8 16.08 -23.37 -3.67
CA LEU A 8 15.40 -22.61 -4.73
C LEU A 8 14.12 -21.94 -4.20
N HIS A 9 13.35 -22.64 -3.37
CA HIS A 9 12.15 -22.07 -2.76
C HIS A 9 12.46 -20.87 -1.87
N LEU A 10 13.50 -20.94 -1.04
CA LEU A 10 13.94 -19.82 -0.19
C LEU A 10 14.38 -18.61 -1.02
N ILE A 11 15.16 -18.84 -2.09
CA ILE A 11 15.59 -17.78 -3.01
C ILE A 11 14.35 -17.11 -3.64
N MET A 12 13.41 -17.89 -4.17
CA MET A 12 12.20 -17.33 -4.78
C MET A 12 11.37 -16.51 -3.78
N LEU A 13 11.18 -17.00 -2.55
CA LEU A 13 10.46 -16.27 -1.52
C LEU A 13 11.13 -14.92 -1.23
N LYS A 14 12.45 -14.91 -1.09
CA LYS A 14 13.24 -13.70 -0.84
C LYS A 14 13.12 -12.68 -1.99
N GLU A 15 13.24 -13.13 -3.23
CA GLU A 15 13.04 -12.27 -4.41
C GLU A 15 11.62 -11.69 -4.47
N MET A 16 10.60 -12.51 -4.21
CA MET A 16 9.21 -12.03 -4.16
C MET A 16 8.98 -11.02 -3.04
N SER A 17 9.59 -11.23 -1.86
CA SER A 17 9.54 -10.26 -0.76
C SER A 17 10.21 -8.94 -1.12
N PHE A 18 11.39 -8.97 -1.77
CA PHE A 18 12.07 -7.76 -2.22
C PHE A 18 11.27 -7.00 -3.27
N ASP A 19 10.66 -7.71 -4.21
CA ASP A 19 9.78 -7.11 -5.21
C ASP A 19 8.55 -6.44 -4.57
N LEU A 20 7.94 -7.06 -3.56
CA LEU A 20 6.86 -6.43 -2.79
C LEU A 20 7.33 -5.17 -2.05
N SER A 21 8.48 -5.20 -1.38
CA SER A 21 9.06 -4.02 -0.72
C SER A 21 9.35 -2.89 -1.72
N TYR A 22 9.82 -3.23 -2.92
CA TYR A 22 10.04 -2.26 -3.99
C TYR A 22 8.73 -1.64 -4.47
N ARG A 23 7.70 -2.45 -4.74
CA ARG A 23 6.36 -1.96 -5.13
C ARG A 23 5.73 -1.08 -4.06
N LEU A 24 5.92 -1.42 -2.79
CA LEU A 24 5.43 -0.63 -1.66
C LEU A 24 6.10 0.75 -1.60
N ARG A 25 7.41 0.81 -1.86
CA ARG A 25 8.15 2.07 -1.94
C ARG A 25 7.69 2.94 -3.11
N LEU A 26 7.40 2.34 -4.27
CA LEU A 26 6.80 3.08 -5.39
C LEU A 26 5.39 3.61 -5.07
N ALA A 27 4.63 2.93 -4.21
CA ALA A 27 3.32 3.41 -3.77
C ALA A 27 3.40 4.68 -2.90
N GLU A 28 4.55 4.99 -2.29
CA GLU A 28 4.76 6.25 -1.56
C GLU A 28 4.65 7.47 -2.48
N ASP A 29 5.08 7.33 -3.74
CA ASP A 29 4.92 8.40 -4.74
C ASP A 29 3.44 8.66 -5.02
N LEU A 30 2.62 7.60 -5.12
CA LEU A 30 1.17 7.71 -5.29
C LEU A 30 0.48 8.36 -4.09
N PHE A 31 0.94 8.07 -2.87
CA PHE A 31 0.48 8.78 -1.67
C PHE A 31 0.74 10.28 -1.78
N CYS A 32 1.95 10.68 -2.18
CA CYS A 32 2.33 12.08 -2.34
C CYS A 32 1.49 12.77 -3.42
N GLU A 33 1.26 12.10 -4.54
CA GLU A 33 0.40 12.59 -5.63
C GLU A 33 -1.05 12.76 -5.16
N ALA A 34 -1.61 11.78 -4.45
CA ALA A 34 -2.97 11.83 -3.93
C ALA A 34 -3.14 12.97 -2.91
N ALA A 35 -2.21 13.10 -1.96
CA ALA A 35 -2.23 14.17 -0.98
C ALA A 35 -2.15 15.56 -1.65
N THR A 36 -1.26 15.70 -2.64
CA THR A 36 -1.13 16.95 -3.41
C THR A 36 -2.41 17.26 -4.19
N ALA A 37 -3.02 16.27 -4.83
CA ALA A 37 -4.26 16.44 -5.58
C ALA A 37 -5.42 16.84 -4.67
N VAL A 38 -5.55 16.23 -3.49
CA VAL A 38 -6.58 16.60 -2.50
C VAL A 38 -6.43 18.06 -2.05
N MET A 39 -5.20 18.51 -1.78
CA MET A 39 -4.93 19.90 -1.40
C MET A 39 -5.20 20.88 -2.54
N ALA A 40 -4.84 20.52 -3.77
CA ALA A 40 -5.12 21.32 -4.96
C ALA A 40 -6.63 21.44 -5.20
N ALA A 41 -7.38 20.34 -5.14
CA ALA A 41 -8.83 20.32 -5.31
C ALA A 41 -9.56 21.21 -4.31
N ASN A 42 -9.09 21.25 -3.06
CA ASN A 42 -9.64 22.15 -2.04
C ASN A 42 -9.31 23.63 -2.30
N THR A 43 -8.17 23.92 -2.93
CA THR A 43 -7.72 25.29 -3.21
C THR A 43 -8.45 25.90 -4.41
N PHE A 44 -8.63 25.11 -5.48
CA PHE A 44 -9.24 25.60 -6.72
C PHE A 44 -10.76 25.44 -6.77
N ASP A 45 -11.33 24.60 -5.90
CA ASP A 45 -12.77 24.33 -5.76
C ASP A 45 -13.50 24.06 -7.09
N ASP A 46 -12.82 23.36 -8.01
CA ASP A 46 -13.32 23.01 -9.34
C ASP A 46 -13.56 21.49 -9.43
N PHE A 47 -14.66 21.13 -10.07
CA PHE A 47 -15.08 19.74 -10.32
C PHE A 47 -13.97 18.90 -10.95
N THR A 48 -13.23 19.46 -11.91
CA THR A 48 -12.14 18.74 -12.60
C THR A 48 -11.05 18.31 -11.62
N TRP A 49 -10.66 19.21 -10.71
CA TRP A 49 -9.65 18.93 -9.70
C TRP A 49 -10.15 17.93 -8.64
N LYS A 50 -11.42 18.04 -8.24
CA LYS A 50 -12.04 17.08 -7.31
C LYS A 50 -12.08 15.66 -7.90
N GLN A 51 -12.44 15.52 -9.17
CA GLN A 51 -12.42 14.23 -9.86
C GLN A 51 -11.00 13.66 -9.95
N GLN A 52 -10.01 14.48 -10.29
CA GLN A 52 -8.61 14.05 -10.32
C GLN A 52 -8.12 13.61 -8.93
N ALA A 53 -8.47 14.34 -7.88
CA ALA A 53 -8.14 13.97 -6.52
C ALA A 53 -8.80 12.64 -6.10
N SER A 54 -10.10 12.45 -6.37
CA SER A 54 -10.77 11.16 -6.16
C SER A 54 -10.04 10.02 -6.87
N GLN A 55 -9.67 10.20 -8.14
CA GLN A 55 -8.96 9.19 -8.92
C GLN A 55 -7.60 8.86 -8.31
N LYS A 56 -6.81 9.86 -7.90
CA LYS A 56 -5.49 9.63 -7.29
C LYS A 56 -5.60 8.91 -5.94
N VAL A 57 -6.60 9.25 -5.13
CA VAL A 57 -6.91 8.55 -3.88
C VAL A 57 -7.28 7.09 -4.15
N HIS A 58 -8.11 6.83 -5.16
CA HIS A 58 -8.47 5.50 -5.60
C HIS A 58 -7.26 4.69 -6.08
N ASP A 59 -6.42 5.28 -6.95
CA ASP A 59 -5.24 4.62 -7.52
C ASP A 59 -4.27 4.17 -6.42
N TYR A 60 -4.01 5.04 -5.43
CA TYR A 60 -3.20 4.70 -4.27
C TYR A 60 -3.84 3.56 -3.44
N ALA A 61 -5.15 3.65 -3.17
CA ALA A 61 -5.85 2.63 -2.39
C ALA A 61 -5.82 1.26 -3.08
N GLN A 62 -6.14 1.20 -4.37
CA GLN A 62 -6.10 -0.01 -5.18
C GLN A 62 -4.69 -0.60 -5.26
N THR A 63 -3.67 0.24 -5.40
CA THR A 63 -2.27 -0.22 -5.42
C THR A 63 -1.91 -0.94 -4.13
N LEU A 64 -2.29 -0.38 -2.98
CA LEU A 64 -2.04 -1.03 -1.68
C LEU A 64 -2.86 -2.32 -1.51
N PHE A 65 -4.09 -2.39 -2.02
CA PHE A 65 -4.88 -3.62 -2.00
C PHE A 65 -4.21 -4.74 -2.79
N VAL A 66 -3.68 -4.45 -3.98
CA VAL A 66 -2.98 -5.45 -4.82
C VAL A 66 -1.71 -5.95 -4.11
N ILE A 67 -0.91 -5.03 -3.57
CA ILE A 67 0.31 -5.39 -2.82
C ILE A 67 -0.05 -6.25 -1.60
N HIS A 68 -1.14 -5.93 -0.91
CA HIS A 68 -1.61 -6.69 0.25
C HIS A 68 -2.08 -8.11 -0.09
N ASP A 69 -2.83 -8.28 -1.17
CA ASP A 69 -3.29 -9.60 -1.63
C ASP A 69 -2.09 -10.50 -1.99
N ASP A 70 -1.09 -9.94 -2.68
CA ASP A 70 0.15 -10.65 -2.97
C ASP A 70 0.93 -11.00 -1.69
N LEU A 71 1.01 -10.06 -0.73
CA LEU A 71 1.64 -10.29 0.57
C LEU A 71 1.00 -11.48 1.31
N ILE A 72 -0.34 -11.54 1.36
CA ILE A 72 -1.06 -12.66 1.98
C ILE A 72 -0.72 -13.96 1.26
N ARG A 73 -0.77 -13.97 -0.08
CA ARG A 73 -0.53 -15.19 -0.87
C ARG A 73 0.89 -15.73 -0.72
N ILE A 74 1.88 -14.86 -0.61
CA ILE A 74 3.30 -15.25 -0.52
C ILE A 74 3.66 -15.67 0.90
N HIS A 75 3.16 -14.96 1.93
CA HIS A 75 3.63 -15.12 3.30
C HIS A 75 2.60 -15.64 4.31
N ASP A 76 1.39 -15.99 3.85
CA ASP A 76 0.26 -16.50 4.64
C ASP A 76 0.04 -15.66 5.90
N THR A 77 -0.10 -14.35 5.70
CA THR A 77 -0.21 -13.37 6.78
C THR A 77 -1.66 -13.13 7.17
N GLN A 78 -1.88 -12.66 8.40
CA GLN A 78 -3.21 -12.22 8.80
C GLN A 78 -3.64 -11.01 7.93
N PRO A 79 -4.91 -10.95 7.53
CA PRO A 79 -5.41 -9.84 6.73
C PRO A 79 -5.36 -8.54 7.51
N ILE A 80 -4.89 -7.48 6.86
CA ILE A 80 -4.92 -6.12 7.38
C ILE A 80 -6.28 -5.52 7.03
N ILE A 81 -6.88 -4.77 7.96
CA ILE A 81 -8.16 -4.12 7.73
C ILE A 81 -7.91 -2.78 7.05
N PHE A 82 -8.44 -2.63 5.83
CA PHE A 82 -8.38 -1.38 5.09
C PHE A 82 -9.50 -0.43 5.52
N PRO A 83 -9.23 0.90 5.58
CA PRO A 83 -10.30 1.88 5.74
C PRO A 83 -11.22 1.83 4.50
N ARG A 84 -12.51 2.12 4.71
CA ARG A 84 -13.46 2.23 3.59
C ARG A 84 -13.09 3.41 2.71
N GLU A 85 -12.95 3.15 1.41
CA GLU A 85 -12.68 4.19 0.42
C GLU A 85 -13.81 5.24 0.38
N PRO A 86 -13.49 6.53 0.48
CA PRO A 86 -14.46 7.60 0.27
C PRO A 86 -14.92 7.64 -1.19
N ALA A 87 -16.23 7.72 -1.42
CA ALA A 87 -16.78 7.95 -2.76
C ALA A 87 -16.92 9.45 -3.03
N ASP A 88 -17.24 9.83 -4.27
CA ASP A 88 -17.28 11.23 -4.73
C ASP A 88 -18.22 12.14 -3.92
N TRP A 89 -19.25 11.59 -3.27
CA TRP A 89 -20.12 12.35 -2.37
C TRP A 89 -19.36 12.97 -1.19
N VAL A 90 -18.12 12.54 -0.90
CA VAL A 90 -17.27 13.14 0.13
C VAL A 90 -17.07 14.64 -0.11
N TRP A 91 -17.04 15.08 -1.38
CA TRP A 91 -16.87 16.49 -1.74
C TRP A 91 -18.06 17.38 -1.38
N GLU A 92 -19.21 16.79 -1.07
CA GLU A 92 -20.42 17.48 -0.60
C GLU A 92 -20.46 17.63 0.93
N GLN A 93 -19.52 17.01 1.65
CA GLN A 93 -19.45 17.08 3.10
C GLN A 93 -18.88 18.43 3.58
N PRO A 94 -19.13 18.84 4.84
CA PRO A 94 -18.63 20.11 5.38
C PRO A 94 -17.10 20.23 5.43
N GLN A 95 -16.37 19.12 5.48
CA GLN A 95 -14.91 19.07 5.62
C GLN A 95 -14.30 17.94 4.77
N PRO A 96 -14.39 18.01 3.42
CA PRO A 96 -14.00 16.93 2.53
C PRO A 96 -12.51 16.61 2.64
N THR A 97 -11.67 17.65 2.72
CA THR A 97 -10.22 17.53 2.87
C THR A 97 -9.84 16.79 4.14
N ALA A 98 -10.45 17.10 5.29
CA ALA A 98 -10.15 16.43 6.54
C ALA A 98 -10.47 14.93 6.48
N ILE A 99 -11.59 14.56 5.84
CA ILE A 99 -11.98 13.16 5.64
C ILE A 99 -10.97 12.44 4.73
N LEU A 100 -10.60 13.06 3.61
CA LEU A 100 -9.68 12.48 2.64
C LEU A 100 -8.25 12.37 3.19
N THR A 101 -7.75 13.38 3.90
CA THR A 101 -6.45 13.32 4.58
C THR A 101 -6.43 12.21 5.63
N ALA A 102 -7.46 12.11 6.48
CA ALA A 102 -7.55 11.03 7.46
C ALA A 102 -7.68 9.64 6.80
N PHE A 103 -8.27 9.53 5.61
CA PHE A 103 -8.25 8.31 4.83
C PHE A 103 -6.83 7.97 4.34
N LEU A 104 -6.15 8.93 3.72
CA LEU A 104 -4.78 8.76 3.22
C LEU A 104 -3.79 8.39 4.34
N GLU A 105 -3.87 9.02 5.50
CA GLU A 105 -3.05 8.68 6.68
C GLU A 105 -3.28 7.24 7.14
N ARG A 106 -4.53 6.77 7.14
CA ARG A 106 -4.84 5.38 7.50
C ARG A 106 -4.34 4.40 6.45
N MET A 107 -4.39 4.76 5.17
CA MET A 107 -3.80 3.96 4.10
C MET A 107 -2.27 3.91 4.22
N GLN A 108 -1.63 5.01 4.59
CA GLN A 108 -0.18 5.04 4.86
C GLN A 108 0.19 4.15 6.04
N ALA A 109 -0.60 4.14 7.12
CA ALA A 109 -0.39 3.22 8.23
C ALA A 109 -0.53 1.73 7.81
N VAL A 110 -1.40 1.43 6.83
CA VAL A 110 -1.49 0.09 6.23
C VAL A 110 -0.23 -0.24 5.44
N ALA A 111 0.30 0.70 4.66
CA ALA A 111 1.57 0.54 3.96
C ALA A 111 2.73 0.25 4.94
N GLU A 112 2.87 1.04 6.00
CA GLU A 112 3.89 0.84 7.04
C GLU A 112 3.75 -0.53 7.74
N ALA A 113 2.52 -0.99 7.98
CA ALA A 113 2.29 -2.32 8.55
C ALA A 113 2.75 -3.43 7.59
N MET A 114 2.50 -3.29 6.28
CA MET A 114 3.00 -4.23 5.27
C MET A 114 4.53 -4.24 5.21
N ASP A 115 5.16 -3.07 5.27
CA ASP A 115 6.62 -2.96 5.28
C ASP A 115 7.24 -3.65 6.50
N ALA A 116 6.67 -3.42 7.69
CA ALA A 116 7.12 -4.07 8.92
C ALA A 116 7.02 -5.60 8.86
N ILE A 117 5.95 -6.11 8.23
CA ILE A 117 5.79 -7.55 7.97
C ILE A 117 6.89 -8.03 7.02
N LEU A 118 7.10 -7.37 5.89
CA LEU A 118 8.11 -7.74 4.89
C LEU A 118 9.52 -7.73 5.47
N CYS A 119 9.90 -6.68 6.20
CA CYS A 119 11.19 -6.59 6.90
C CYS A 119 11.40 -7.80 7.83
N LYS A 120 10.40 -8.11 8.66
CA LYS A 120 10.48 -9.26 9.58
C LYS A 120 10.60 -10.60 8.83
N ARG A 121 9.94 -10.75 7.68
CA ARG A 121 10.02 -11.97 6.86
C ARG A 121 11.39 -12.10 6.19
N LEU A 122 11.92 -11.03 5.62
CA LEU A 122 13.26 -10.99 5.01
C LEU A 122 14.35 -11.29 6.04
N ASP A 123 14.24 -10.75 7.26
CA ASP A 123 15.16 -11.05 8.37
C ASP A 123 15.14 -12.53 8.75
N ALA A 124 13.96 -13.15 8.76
CA ALA A 124 13.82 -14.58 9.06
C ALA A 124 14.44 -15.44 7.95
N LEU A 125 14.16 -15.14 6.68
CA LEU A 125 14.70 -15.87 5.54
C LEU A 125 16.24 -15.76 5.46
N THR A 126 16.81 -14.61 5.83
CA THR A 126 18.27 -14.40 5.83
C THR A 126 18.97 -15.18 6.95
N LYS A 127 18.30 -15.44 8.08
CA LYS A 127 18.83 -16.28 9.16
C LYS A 127 18.82 -17.76 8.80
N GLU A 128 17.87 -18.21 8.00
CA GLU A 128 17.79 -19.60 7.51
C GLU A 128 18.89 -19.94 6.48
N GLU A 129 19.56 -18.94 5.92
CA GLU A 129 20.73 -19.12 5.03
C GLU A 129 22.05 -19.37 5.82
N GLN A 130 22.08 -19.15 7.13
CA GLN A 130 23.27 -19.38 7.96
C GLN A 130 23.33 -20.86 8.43
N PRO A 131 24.45 -21.58 8.17
CA PRO A 131 24.57 -23.01 8.47
C PRO A 131 24.61 -23.33 9.97
#